data_AF-A0A9E6BEH4-F1
#
_entry.id   AF-A0A9E6BEH4-F1
#
_cell.length_a   1.000
_cell.length_b   1.000
_cell.length_c   1.000
_cell.angle_alpha   90.00
_cell.angle_beta   90.00
_cell.angle_gamma   90.00
#
_symmetry.space_group_name_H-M   'P 1'
#
loop_
_entity.id
_entity.type
_entity.pdbx_description
1 polymer ?
#
loop_
_entity_poly.entity_id
_entity_poly.type
_entity_poly.pdbx_seq_one_letter_code
_entity_poly.pdbx_strand_id
1 'polypeptide(L)'
;MKRIAWTLLALLLFLVYYLSSIPGLKVLPVLRQINGALQAVGISLTALAGAVAARLPEQFSPLKAAAAHFYRFAQENPEAMEFIVRKAGHLTLYFIITIAFYFLIRQYLQSPWAALVVAALPPAAMAVADEFLQTFVSGRDGSLVDVFIDWCGIGAALFFILCALVITGRYRTTT
;
A
#
# COMPACT_ATOMS: atom_id res chain seq x y z
N MET A 1 -11.49 -9.87 21.58
CA MET A 1 -10.44 -9.68 20.56
C MET A 1 -10.86 -10.18 19.17
N LYS A 2 -11.33 -11.43 19.01
CA LYS A 2 -11.71 -11.99 17.69
C LYS A 2 -12.71 -11.14 16.89
N ARG A 3 -13.79 -10.67 17.55
CA ARG A 3 -14.81 -9.81 16.91
C ARG A 3 -14.24 -8.50 16.35
N ILE A 4 -13.33 -7.86 17.08
CA ILE A 4 -12.68 -6.61 16.67
C ILE A 4 -11.77 -6.85 15.45
N ALA A 5 -11.01 -7.95 15.44
CA ALA A 5 -10.16 -8.30 14.31
C ALA A 5 -10.97 -8.52 13.03
N TRP A 6 -12.10 -9.23 13.14
CA TRP A 6 -13.03 -9.43 12.02
C TRP A 6 -13.67 -8.12 11.57
N THR A 7 -14.09 -7.23 12.47
CA THR A 7 -14.65 -5.93 12.08
C THR A 7 -13.63 -5.05 11.39
N LEU A 8 -12.38 -5.01 11.88
CA LEU A 8 -11.31 -4.25 11.24
C LEU A 8 -11.00 -4.80 9.84
N LEU A 9 -10.92 -6.13 9.71
CA LEU A 9 -10.72 -6.75 8.42
C LEU A 9 -11.88 -6.44 7.47
N ALA A 10 -13.13 -6.60 7.91
CA ALA A 10 -14.31 -6.28 7.10
C ALA A 10 -14.33 -4.82 6.63
N LEU A 11 -13.97 -3.88 7.50
CA LEU A 11 -13.84 -2.46 7.13
C LEU A 11 -12.75 -2.26 6.07
N LEU A 12 -11.62 -2.97 6.21
CA LEU A 12 -10.50 -2.87 5.29
C LEU A 12 -10.84 -3.47 3.93
N LEU A 13 -11.59 -4.58 3.90
CA LEU A 13 -12.13 -5.18 2.67
C LEU A 13 -13.16 -4.28 2.00
N PHE A 14 -14.08 -3.70 2.79
CA PHE A 14 -15.04 -2.73 2.28
C PHE A 14 -14.32 -1.52 1.66
N LEU A 15 -13.26 -1.04 2.31
CA LEU A 15 -12.45 0.06 1.80
C LEU A 15 -11.80 -0.28 0.45
N VAL A 16 -11.22 -1.49 0.31
CA VAL A 16 -10.66 -1.97 -0.97
C VAL A 16 -11.72 -1.93 -2.06
N TYR A 17 -12.84 -2.62 -1.82
CA TYR A 17 -13.92 -2.73 -2.79
C TYR A 17 -14.45 -1.34 -3.18
N TYR A 18 -14.68 -0.46 -2.18
CA TYR A 18 -15.18 0.87 -2.40
C TYR A 18 -14.21 1.73 -3.23
N LEU A 19 -12.91 1.71 -2.91
CA LEU A 19 -11.90 2.46 -3.67
C LEU A 19 -11.70 1.89 -5.08
N SER A 20 -11.77 0.56 -5.23
CA SER A 20 -11.60 -0.15 -6.50
C SER A 20 -12.78 0.09 -7.45
N SER A 21 -14.00 0.17 -6.91
CA SER A 21 -15.25 0.32 -7.67
C SER A 21 -15.51 1.72 -8.22
N ILE A 22 -14.77 2.75 -7.78
CA ILE A 22 -14.97 4.12 -8.28
C ILE A 22 -14.39 4.23 -9.71
N PRO A 23 -15.23 4.40 -10.75
CA PRO A 23 -14.75 4.50 -12.12
C PRO A 23 -13.96 5.80 -12.29
N GLY A 24 -12.74 5.70 -12.81
CA GLY A 24 -11.90 6.87 -13.06
C GLY A 24 -11.53 7.64 -11.79
N LEU A 25 -11.36 6.95 -10.64
CA LEU A 25 -10.88 7.57 -9.41
C LEU A 25 -9.54 8.26 -9.66
N LYS A 26 -9.60 9.58 -9.84
CA LYS A 26 -8.41 10.40 -9.99
C LYS A 26 -7.83 10.67 -8.61
N VAL A 27 -6.59 10.27 -8.40
CA VAL A 27 -5.87 10.56 -7.15
C VAL A 27 -5.56 12.05 -7.05
N LEU A 28 -5.36 12.72 -8.20
CA LEU A 28 -4.97 14.13 -8.25
C LEU A 28 -5.96 15.09 -7.56
N PRO A 29 -7.29 15.04 -7.80
CA PRO A 29 -8.25 15.86 -7.08
C PRO A 29 -8.23 15.68 -5.57
N VAL A 30 -8.12 14.43 -5.09
CA VAL A 30 -8.04 14.13 -3.66
C VAL A 30 -6.75 14.71 -3.07
N LEU A 31 -5.62 14.51 -3.75
CA LEU A 31 -4.34 15.10 -3.34
C LEU A 31 -4.38 16.63 -3.34
N ARG A 32 -5.07 17.25 -4.31
CA ARG A 32 -5.28 18.70 -4.35
C ARG A 32 -6.14 19.19 -3.18
N GLN A 33 -7.18 18.44 -2.80
CA GLN A 33 -8.00 18.76 -1.62
C GLN A 33 -7.19 18.64 -0.33
N ILE A 34 -6.40 17.58 -0.17
CA ILE A 34 -5.51 17.40 0.99
C ILE A 34 -4.48 18.55 1.04
N ASN A 35 -3.84 18.87 -0.09
CA ASN A 35 -2.89 19.97 -0.16
C ASN A 35 -3.55 21.33 0.16
N GLY A 36 -4.78 21.56 -0.32
CA GLY A 36 -5.56 22.76 0.02
C GLY A 36 -5.89 22.84 1.51
N ALA A 37 -6.29 21.73 2.13
CA ALA A 37 -6.55 21.66 3.57
C ALA A 37 -5.28 21.92 4.40
N LEU A 38 -4.14 21.36 3.99
CA LEU A 38 -2.84 21.64 4.64
C LEU A 38 -2.45 23.11 4.52
N GLN A 39 -2.63 23.71 3.34
CA GLN A 39 -2.39 25.14 3.13
C GLN A 39 -3.30 26.03 3.97
N ALA A 40 -4.55 25.62 4.21
CA ALA A 40 -5.49 26.34 5.09
C ALA A 40 -5.01 26.40 6.56
N VAL A 41 -4.21 25.43 7.00
CA VAL A 41 -3.58 25.38 8.34
C VAL A 41 -2.15 25.96 8.30
N GLY A 42 -1.77 26.62 7.20
CA GLY A 42 -0.45 27.25 7.03
C GLY A 42 0.68 26.28 6.70
N ILE A 43 0.39 25.02 6.39
CA ILE A 43 1.38 24.02 6.02
C ILE A 43 1.51 23.98 4.50
N SER A 44 2.64 24.45 3.98
CA SER A 44 3.01 24.29 2.57
C SER A 44 3.99 23.14 2.41
N LEU A 45 3.54 22.03 1.82
CA LEU A 45 4.36 20.85 1.54
C LEU A 45 5.59 21.20 0.68
N THR A 46 5.43 22.10 -0.29
CA THR A 46 6.53 22.57 -1.14
C THR A 46 7.53 23.42 -0.37
N ALA A 47 7.06 24.25 0.56
CA ALA A 47 7.95 25.03 1.43
C ALA A 47 8.71 24.14 2.42
N LEU A 48 8.04 23.13 3.00
CA LEU A 48 8.67 22.13 3.87
C LEU A 48 9.74 21.34 3.11
N ALA A 49 9.43 20.84 1.91
CA ALA A 49 10.37 20.12 1.06
C ALA A 49 11.58 20.99 0.69
N GLY A 50 11.35 22.27 0.34
CA GLY A 50 12.43 23.24 0.09
C GLY A 50 13.31 23.49 1.31
N ALA A 51 12.72 23.63 2.51
CA ALA A 51 13.46 23.82 3.76
C ALA A 51 14.30 22.59 4.15
N VAL A 52 13.78 21.38 3.91
CA VAL A 52 14.54 20.13 4.10
C VAL A 52 15.68 20.02 3.07
N ALA A 53 15.41 20.32 1.81
CA ALA A 53 16.41 20.30 0.74
C ALA A 53 17.57 21.28 0.99
N ALA A 54 17.26 22.48 1.52
CA ALA A 54 18.26 23.48 1.88
C ALA A 54 19.15 23.05 3.06
N ARG A 55 18.65 22.19 3.96
CA ARG A 55 19.39 21.68 5.13
C ARG A 55 20.16 20.39 4.87
N LEU A 56 19.99 19.76 3.70
CA LEU A 56 20.73 18.55 3.35
C LEU A 56 22.22 18.89 3.13
N PRO A 57 23.16 18.14 3.72
CA PRO A 57 24.59 18.29 3.48
C PRO A 57 24.96 18.15 1.98
N GLU A 58 26.02 18.84 1.54
CA GLU A 58 26.50 18.82 0.13
C GLU A 58 26.97 17.44 -0.34
N GLN A 59 27.37 16.54 0.57
CA GLN A 59 27.64 15.13 0.26
C GLN A 59 26.43 14.38 -0.34
N PHE A 60 25.21 14.89 -0.14
CA PHE A 60 24.00 14.37 -0.76
C PHE A 60 23.64 15.12 -2.05
N SER A 61 24.56 15.85 -2.68
CA SER A 61 24.29 16.58 -3.93
C SER A 61 23.70 15.69 -5.05
N PRO A 62 24.11 14.41 -5.24
CA PRO A 62 23.45 13.55 -6.23
C PRO A 62 22.00 13.25 -5.86
N LEU A 63 21.71 13.07 -4.56
CA LEU A 63 20.36 12.84 -4.04
C LEU A 63 19.48 14.09 -4.18
N LYS A 64 20.04 15.29 -3.90
CA LYS A 64 19.34 16.57 -4.13
C LYS A 64 18.99 16.75 -5.61
N ALA A 65 19.93 16.45 -6.51
CA ALA A 65 19.70 16.51 -7.96
C ALA A 65 18.63 15.50 -8.40
N ALA A 66 18.73 14.25 -7.95
CA ALA A 66 17.73 13.21 -8.24
C ALA A 66 16.34 13.60 -7.74
N ALA A 67 16.22 14.14 -6.53
CA ALA A 67 14.96 14.61 -5.97
C ALA A 67 14.37 15.79 -6.77
N ALA A 68 15.20 16.75 -7.18
CA ALA A 68 14.77 17.86 -8.03
C ALA A 68 14.30 17.38 -9.41
N HIS A 69 15.01 16.42 -10.01
CA HIS A 69 14.64 15.81 -11.29
C HIS A 69 13.33 15.04 -11.17
N PHE A 70 13.16 14.25 -10.10
CA PHE A 70 11.91 13.56 -9.82
C PHE A 70 10.74 14.53 -9.62
N TYR A 71 10.96 15.62 -8.87
CA TYR A 71 9.93 16.63 -8.66
C TYR A 71 9.48 17.28 -9.98
N ARG A 72 10.42 17.63 -10.86
CA ARG A 72 10.10 18.15 -12.20
C ARG A 72 9.35 17.11 -13.03
N PHE A 73 9.85 15.88 -13.09
CA PHE A 73 9.19 14.78 -13.79
C PHE A 73 7.75 14.58 -13.31
N ALA A 74 7.53 14.63 -11.99
CA ALA A 74 6.21 14.50 -11.38
C ALA A 74 5.26 15.65 -11.74
N GLN A 75 5.78 16.87 -11.87
CA GLN A 75 4.99 18.04 -12.31
C GLN A 75 4.64 17.97 -13.80
N GLU A 76 5.57 17.51 -14.63
CA GLU A 76 5.40 17.40 -16.09
C GLU A 76 4.50 16.22 -16.48
N ASN A 77 4.45 15.16 -15.66
CA ASN A 77 3.74 13.91 -15.97
C ASN A 77 2.69 13.56 -14.90
N PRO A 78 1.63 14.38 -14.73
CA PRO A 78 0.62 14.17 -13.67
C PRO A 78 -0.14 12.85 -13.81
N GLU A 79 -0.39 12.37 -15.04
CA GLU A 79 -1.08 11.09 -15.27
C GLU A 79 -0.21 9.89 -14.88
N ALA A 80 1.09 9.94 -15.18
CA ALA A 80 2.03 8.92 -14.74
C ALA A 80 2.14 8.88 -13.22
N MET A 81 2.15 10.05 -12.56
CA MET A 81 2.13 10.11 -11.09
C MET A 81 0.85 9.57 -10.51
N GLU A 82 -0.30 9.88 -11.11
CA GLU A 82 -1.57 9.34 -10.69
C GLU A 82 -1.59 7.81 -10.78
N PHE A 83 -1.08 7.26 -11.88
CA PHE A 83 -0.92 5.82 -12.04
C PHE A 83 -0.02 5.22 -10.96
N ILE A 84 1.18 5.78 -10.73
CA ILE A 84 2.13 5.28 -9.73
C ILE A 84 1.53 5.34 -8.32
N VAL A 85 0.91 6.45 -7.93
CA VAL A 85 0.32 6.60 -6.59
C VAL A 85 -0.82 5.61 -6.40
N ARG A 86 -1.66 5.40 -7.42
CA ARG A 86 -2.73 4.39 -7.36
C ARG A 86 -2.15 2.99 -7.17
N LYS A 87 -1.17 2.58 -7.97
CA LYS A 87 -0.54 1.25 -7.86
C LYS A 87 0.21 1.07 -6.54
N ALA A 88 0.88 2.10 -6.05
CA ALA A 88 1.51 2.09 -4.74
C ALA A 88 0.47 1.94 -3.60
N GLY A 89 -0.67 2.61 -3.72
CA GLY A 89 -1.78 2.49 -2.77
C GLY A 89 -2.35 1.07 -2.72
N HIS A 90 -2.61 0.47 -3.86
CA HIS A 90 -3.06 -0.92 -3.98
C HIS A 90 -2.04 -1.91 -3.38
N LEU A 91 -0.77 -1.82 -3.78
CA LEU A 91 0.32 -2.63 -3.21
C LEU A 91 0.38 -2.51 -1.68
N THR A 92 0.29 -1.28 -1.15
CA THR A 92 0.29 -1.02 0.30
C THR A 92 -0.93 -1.61 1.00
N LEU A 93 -2.10 -1.52 0.37
CA LEU A 93 -3.34 -2.02 0.93
C LEU A 93 -3.33 -3.55 1.03
N TYR A 94 -2.91 -4.24 -0.03
CA TYR A 94 -2.74 -5.69 -0.03
C TYR A 94 -1.66 -6.15 0.97
N PHE A 95 -0.57 -5.39 1.13
CA PHE A 95 0.41 -5.63 2.19
C PHE A 95 -0.23 -5.61 3.59
N ILE A 96 -1.02 -4.58 3.91
CA ILE A 96 -1.69 -4.44 5.21
C ILE A 96 -2.74 -5.54 5.41
N ILE A 97 -3.53 -5.84 4.38
CA ILE A 97 -4.55 -6.92 4.41
C ILE A 97 -3.91 -8.26 4.74
N THR A 98 -2.81 -8.61 4.07
CA THR A 98 -2.13 -9.89 4.31
C THR A 98 -1.62 -9.98 5.75
N ILE A 99 -1.08 -8.90 6.30
CA ILE A 99 -0.69 -8.85 7.72
C ILE A 99 -1.92 -9.03 8.64
N ALA A 100 -3.02 -8.35 8.34
CA ALA A 100 -4.26 -8.49 9.11
C ALA A 100 -4.82 -9.92 9.07
N PHE A 101 -4.83 -10.55 7.89
CA PHE A 101 -5.21 -11.95 7.73
C PHE A 101 -4.29 -12.89 8.50
N TYR A 102 -2.98 -12.66 8.47
CA TYR A 102 -2.03 -13.44 9.24
C TYR A 102 -2.36 -13.39 10.74
N PHE A 103 -2.52 -12.19 11.31
CA PHE A 103 -2.89 -12.05 12.72
C PHE A 103 -4.25 -12.65 13.06
N LEU A 104 -5.21 -12.60 12.13
CA LEU A 104 -6.51 -13.22 12.29
C LEU A 104 -6.38 -14.75 12.33
N ILE A 105 -5.69 -15.34 11.35
CA ILE A 105 -5.49 -16.79 11.22
C ILE A 105 -4.68 -17.33 12.41
N ARG A 106 -3.73 -16.57 12.95
CA ARG A 106 -2.99 -16.91 14.18
C ARG A 106 -3.88 -17.09 15.41
N GLN A 107 -5.13 -16.63 15.40
CA GLN A 107 -6.10 -16.87 16.47
C GLN A 107 -6.80 -18.24 16.37
N TYR A 108 -6.59 -18.95 15.27
CA TYR A 108 -7.19 -20.25 14.96
C TYR A 108 -6.12 -21.33 14.73
N LEU A 109 -4.98 -20.98 14.12
CA LEU A 109 -3.87 -21.88 13.86
C LEU A 109 -2.71 -21.66 14.85
N GLN A 110 -2.28 -22.74 15.50
CA GLN A 110 -1.15 -22.72 16.45
C GLN A 110 0.21 -22.59 15.76
N SER A 111 0.36 -23.15 14.55
CA SER A 111 1.61 -23.07 13.78
C SER A 111 1.74 -21.72 13.07
N PRO A 112 2.81 -20.93 13.33
CA PRO A 112 3.02 -19.64 12.67
C PRO A 112 3.35 -19.83 11.18
N TRP A 113 4.04 -20.91 10.84
CA TRP A 113 4.40 -21.26 9.47
C TRP A 113 3.17 -21.65 8.64
N ALA A 114 2.26 -22.44 9.21
CA ALA A 114 1.00 -22.77 8.54
C ALA A 114 0.12 -21.52 8.39
N ALA A 115 0.07 -20.66 9.41
CA ALA A 115 -0.67 -19.41 9.35
C ALA A 115 -0.13 -18.46 8.26
N LEU A 116 1.19 -18.43 8.04
CA LEU A 116 1.82 -17.63 6.99
C LEU A 116 1.32 -18.03 5.59
N VAL A 117 1.30 -19.33 5.30
CA VAL A 117 0.84 -19.85 4.00
C VAL A 117 -0.65 -19.59 3.80
N VAL A 118 -1.47 -19.89 4.80
CA VAL A 118 -2.93 -19.72 4.69
C VAL A 118 -3.31 -18.24 4.58
N ALA A 119 -2.56 -17.32 5.19
CA ALA A 119 -2.82 -15.89 5.13
C ALA A 119 -2.65 -15.27 3.75
N ALA A 120 -1.92 -15.91 2.85
CA ALA A 120 -1.75 -15.44 1.48
C ALA A 120 -2.97 -15.72 0.59
N LEU A 121 -3.73 -16.77 0.89
CA LEU A 121 -4.77 -17.28 -0.02
C LEU A 121 -5.95 -16.31 -0.17
N PRO A 122 -6.57 -15.79 0.91
CA PRO A 122 -7.70 -14.88 0.75
C PRO A 122 -7.32 -13.58 0.02
N PRO A 123 -6.22 -12.89 0.37
CA PRO A 123 -5.78 -11.70 -0.37
C PRO A 123 -5.46 -11.97 -1.84
N ALA A 124 -4.84 -13.10 -2.16
CA ALA A 124 -4.53 -13.44 -3.54
C ALA A 124 -5.80 -13.67 -4.37
N ALA A 125 -6.79 -14.37 -3.80
CA ALA A 125 -8.09 -14.57 -4.44
C ALA A 125 -8.86 -13.25 -4.59
N MET A 126 -8.76 -12.36 -3.61
CA MET A 126 -9.38 -11.04 -3.68
C MET A 126 -8.78 -10.17 -4.78
N ALA A 127 -7.46 -10.18 -4.99
CA ALA A 127 -6.83 -9.44 -6.10
C ALA A 127 -7.38 -9.86 -7.46
N VAL A 128 -7.57 -11.18 -7.67
CA VAL A 128 -8.20 -11.70 -8.89
C VAL A 128 -9.66 -11.29 -8.97
N ALA A 129 -10.40 -11.38 -7.85
CA ALA A 129 -11.81 -10.99 -7.80
C ALA A 129 -12.00 -9.48 -8.05
N ASP A 130 -11.08 -8.64 -7.60
CA ASP A 130 -11.15 -7.18 -7.77
C ASP A 130 -11.05 -6.81 -9.26
N GLU A 131 -10.09 -7.38 -9.98
CA GLU A 131 -9.94 -7.16 -11.43
C GLU A 131 -11.08 -7.78 -12.24
N PHE A 132 -11.58 -8.94 -11.80
CA PHE A 132 -12.79 -9.53 -12.37
C PHE A 132 -14.01 -8.62 -12.16
N LEU A 133 -14.20 -8.07 -10.96
CA LEU A 133 -15.29 -7.16 -10.65
C LEU A 133 -15.19 -5.83 -11.41
N GLN A 134 -13.96 -5.33 -11.64
CA GLN A 134 -13.73 -4.15 -12.46
C GLN A 134 -14.21 -4.34 -13.91
N THR A 135 -14.21 -5.55 -14.47
CA THR A 135 -14.72 -5.81 -15.83
C THR A 135 -16.22 -5.57 -15.99
N PHE A 136 -16.98 -5.53 -14.88
CA PHE A 136 -18.41 -5.18 -14.90
C PHE A 136 -18.64 -3.67 -14.82
N VAL A 137 -17.59 -2.87 -14.63
CA VAL A 137 -17.67 -1.41 -14.60
C VAL A 137 -17.40 -0.88 -16.01
N SER A 138 -18.38 -0.21 -16.60
CA SER A 138 -18.27 0.35 -17.95
C SER A 138 -17.02 1.22 -18.13
N GLY A 139 -16.19 0.88 -19.13
CA GLY A 139 -14.97 1.62 -19.46
C GLY A 139 -13.74 1.22 -18.64
N ARG A 140 -13.78 0.08 -17.93
CA ARG A 140 -12.61 -0.53 -17.30
C ARG A 140 -12.42 -1.96 -17.79
N ASP A 141 -11.19 -2.29 -18.15
CA ASP A 141 -10.78 -3.66 -18.47
C ASP A 141 -9.94 -4.20 -17.31
N GLY A 142 -10.14 -5.48 -17.01
CA GLY A 142 -9.32 -6.18 -16.02
C GLY A 142 -7.90 -6.39 -16.55
N SER A 143 -6.90 -6.20 -15.68
CA SER A 143 -5.49 -6.28 -16.02
C SER A 143 -4.78 -7.31 -15.16
N LEU A 144 -4.19 -8.33 -15.81
CA LEU A 144 -3.35 -9.30 -15.11
C LEU A 144 -2.13 -8.64 -14.45
N VAL A 145 -1.61 -7.56 -15.05
CA VAL A 145 -0.51 -6.78 -14.46
C VAL A 145 -0.92 -6.20 -13.10
N ASP A 146 -2.19 -5.83 -12.96
CA ASP A 146 -2.70 -5.24 -11.73
C ASP A 146 -2.82 -6.29 -10.63
N VAL A 147 -3.28 -7.50 -10.96
CA VAL A 147 -3.23 -8.66 -10.07
C VAL A 147 -1.79 -8.95 -9.60
N PHE A 148 -0.81 -8.91 -10.52
CA PHE A 148 0.59 -9.14 -10.16
C PHE A 148 1.15 -8.07 -9.22
N ILE A 149 0.79 -6.81 -9.42
CA ILE A 149 1.19 -5.71 -8.52
C ILE A 149 0.63 -5.94 -7.11
N ASP A 150 -0.63 -6.35 -7.00
CA ASP A 150 -1.27 -6.66 -5.71
C ASP A 150 -0.59 -7.86 -5.04
N TRP A 151 -0.26 -8.90 -5.81
CA TRP A 151 0.51 -10.04 -5.32
C TRP A 151 1.92 -9.69 -4.87
N CYS A 152 2.57 -8.68 -5.46
CA CYS A 152 3.83 -8.14 -4.94
C CYS A 152 3.64 -7.55 -3.52
N GLY A 153 2.53 -6.87 -3.26
CA GLY A 153 2.17 -6.38 -1.92
C GLY A 153 1.99 -7.53 -0.91
N ILE A 154 1.29 -8.59 -1.32
CA ILE A 154 1.14 -9.82 -0.52
C ILE A 154 2.51 -10.44 -0.24
N GLY A 155 3.35 -10.60 -1.28
CA GLY A 155 4.69 -11.16 -1.16
C GLY A 155 5.59 -10.36 -0.21
N ALA A 156 5.54 -9.04 -0.30
CA ALA A 156 6.25 -8.15 0.62
C ALA A 156 5.80 -8.34 2.08
N ALA A 157 4.49 -8.52 2.32
CA ALA A 157 3.96 -8.81 3.66
C ALA A 157 4.42 -10.17 4.18
N LEU A 158 4.38 -11.20 3.34
CA LEU A 158 4.86 -12.54 3.71
C LEU A 158 6.35 -12.53 4.05
N PHE A 159 7.16 -11.84 3.25
CA PHE A 159 8.59 -11.68 3.51
C PHE A 159 8.84 -10.93 4.82
N PHE A 160 8.09 -9.86 5.08
CA PHE A 160 8.16 -9.12 6.33
C PHE A 160 7.85 -10.00 7.55
N ILE A 161 6.76 -10.77 7.50
CA ILE A 161 6.36 -11.69 8.58
C ILE A 161 7.39 -12.83 8.73
N LEU A 162 7.90 -13.37 7.62
CA LEU A 162 8.94 -14.41 7.61
C LEU A 162 10.19 -13.93 8.36
N CYS A 163 10.69 -12.74 8.04
CA CYS A 163 11.82 -12.13 8.73
C CYS A 163 11.53 -11.98 10.23
N ALA A 164 10.34 -11.49 10.59
CA ALA A 164 9.93 -11.36 11.99
C ALA A 164 9.90 -12.71 12.72
N LEU A 165 9.40 -13.77 12.09
CA LEU A 165 9.38 -15.13 12.65
C LEU A 165 10.78 -15.72 12.83
N VAL A 166 11.66 -15.55 11.84
CA VAL A 166 13.05 -16.04 11.93
C VAL A 166 13.80 -15.32 13.06
N ILE A 167 13.64 -14.01 13.19
CA ILE A 167 14.29 -13.23 14.26
C ILE A 167 13.75 -13.66 15.62
N THR A 168 12.42 -13.67 15.81
CA THR A 168 11.80 -14.02 17.10
C THR A 168 11.98 -15.49 17.49
N GLY A 169 12.00 -16.40 16.51
CA GLY A 169 12.27 -17.82 16.74
C GLY A 169 13.68 -18.07 17.28
N ARG A 170 14.69 -17.33 16.80
CA ARG A 170 16.07 -17.42 17.29
C ARG A 170 16.21 -16.98 18.75
N TYR A 171 15.46 -15.96 19.18
CA TYR A 171 15.47 -15.50 20.57
C TYR A 171 14.89 -16.51 21.55
N ARG A 172 13.89 -17.30 21.12
CA ARG A 172 13.19 -18.27 21.99
C ARG A 172 14.00 -19.54 22.26
N THR A 173 15.01 -19.84 21.46
CA THR A 173 15.90 -21.01 21.61
C THR A 173 17.16 -20.73 22.44
N THR A 174 17.43 -19.47 22.78
CA THR A 174 18.62 -19.03 23.53
C THR A 174 18.37 -18.71 25.00
N THR A 175 17.15 -18.91 25.49
CA THR A 175 16.74 -18.79 26.91
C THR A 175 16.23 -20.12 27.42
#